data_AF-M6W6B6-F1
#
_entry.id   AF-M6W6B6-F1
#
_cell.length_a   1.000
_cell.length_b   1.000
_cell.length_c   1.000
_cell.angle_alpha   90.00
_cell.angle_beta   90.00
_cell.angle_gamma   90.00
#
_symmetry.space_group_name_H-M   'P 1'
#
loop_
_entity.id
_entity.type
_entity.pdbx_description
1 polymer ?
#
loop_
_entity_poly.entity_id
_entity_poly.type
_entity_poly.pdbx_seq_one_letter_code
_entity_poly.pdbx_strand_id
1 'polypeptide(L)'
;MKYAFLNETEGRISVKLRLDMEESVLEVGDNGIGMPEAFDLEQSESLGLRLVGILSKQLKGTFSLLPVGQEKGTKFQVRFKT
;
A
#
# COMPACT_ATOMS: atom_id res chain seq x y z
N MET A 1 -0.43 7.28 8.16
CA MET A 1 -0.18 8.30 9.21
C MET A 1 0.00 7.71 10.60
N LYS A 2 -0.98 6.98 11.17
CA LYS A 2 -0.92 6.43 12.55
C LYS A 2 0.37 5.68 12.91
N TYR A 3 1.01 5.04 11.94
CA TYR A 3 2.16 4.15 12.17
C TYR A 3 3.47 4.62 11.52
N ALA A 4 3.40 5.47 10.49
CA ALA A 4 4.53 5.75 9.61
C ALA A 4 5.47 6.86 10.13
N PHE A 5 4.93 7.85 10.84
CA PHE A 5 5.63 9.11 11.19
C PHE A 5 5.67 9.33 12.71
N LEU A 6 6.00 8.29 13.46
CA LEU A 6 6.12 8.39 14.92
C LEU A 6 7.33 9.27 15.26
N ASN A 7 7.07 10.43 15.87
CA ASN A 7 8.08 11.45 16.24
C ASN A 7 8.75 12.19 15.08
N GLU A 8 8.21 12.10 13.86
CA GLU A 8 8.67 12.88 12.72
C GLU A 8 7.89 14.20 12.62
N THR A 9 8.59 15.31 12.36
CA THR A 9 7.97 16.63 12.16
C THR A 9 7.40 16.80 10.74
N GLU A 10 7.84 15.97 9.80
CA GLU A 10 7.41 15.97 8.41
C GLU A 10 7.20 14.54 7.91
N GLY A 11 6.24 14.37 7.00
CA GLY A 11 5.94 13.08 6.38
C GLY A 11 5.23 13.28 5.05
N ARG A 12 5.58 12.46 4.07
CA ARG A 12 4.99 12.48 2.74
C ARG A 12 4.19 11.21 2.51
N ILE A 13 2.93 11.39 2.13
CA ILE A 13 2.13 10.34 1.51
C ILE A 13 2.08 10.62 0.02
N SER A 14 2.26 9.59 -0.78
CA SER A 14 2.13 9.61 -2.23
C SER A 14 0.96 8.73 -2.64
N VAL A 15 0.15 9.24 -3.56
CA VAL A 15 -0.90 8.47 -4.23
C VAL A 15 -0.64 8.63 -5.72
N LYS A 16 -0.47 7.51 -6.42
CA LYS A 16 -0.20 7.47 -7.85
C LYS A 16 -1.18 6.52 -8.49
N LEU A 17 -1.90 7.00 -9.50
CA LEU A 17 -2.71 6.17 -10.37
C LEU A 17 -2.11 6.26 -11.77
N ARG A 18 -1.78 5.11 -12.35
CA ARG A 18 -1.27 5.01 -13.71
C ARG A 18 -1.96 3.87 -14.46
N LEU A 19 -2.01 3.98 -15.77
CA LEU A 19 -2.37 2.88 -16.64
C LEU A 19 -1.10 2.12 -17.04
N ASP A 20 -1.13 0.80 -16.93
CA ASP A 20 -0.06 -0.12 -17.31
C ASP A 20 -0.64 -1.17 -18.26
N MET A 21 -0.45 -0.95 -19.56
CA MET A 21 -1.18 -1.65 -20.62
C MET A 21 -2.71 -1.50 -20.46
N GLU A 22 -3.41 -2.54 -20.02
CA GLU A 22 -4.86 -2.58 -19.81
C GLU A 22 -5.25 -2.58 -18.32
N GLU A 23 -4.28 -2.43 -17.42
CA GLU A 23 -4.50 -2.45 -15.97
C GLU A 23 -4.31 -1.06 -15.37
N SER A 24 -5.26 -0.66 -14.53
CA SER A 24 -5.08 0.46 -13.62
C SER A 24 -4.21 0.01 -12.44
N VAL A 25 -3.14 0.76 -12.17
CA VAL A 25 -2.22 0.54 -11.06
C VAL A 25 -2.30 1.73 -10.11
N LEU A 26 -2.92 1.49 -8.95
CA LEU A 26 -2.99 2.44 -7.84
C LEU A 26 -1.90 2.10 -6.83
N GLU A 27 -0.98 3.02 -6.61
CA GLU A 27 0.08 2.91 -5.61
C GLU A 27 -0.12 3.97 -4.53
N VAL A 28 -0.15 3.54 -3.28
CA VAL A 28 -0.17 4.41 -2.10
C VAL A 28 1.08 4.12 -1.29
N GLY A 29 1.89 5.14 -1.07
CA GLY A 29 3.12 4.98 -0.30
C GLY A 29 3.40 6.13 0.65
N ASP A 30 4.23 5.87 1.65
CA ASP A 30 4.78 6.85 2.55
C ASP A 30 6.31 6.75 2.60
N ASN A 31 6.97 7.78 3.12
CA ASN A 31 8.41 7.80 3.40
C ASN A 31 8.71 7.62 4.90
N GLY A 32 7.85 6.91 5.62
CA GLY A 32 7.98 6.73 7.07
C GLY A 32 8.96 5.64 7.46
N ILE A 33 8.80 5.13 8.68
CA ILE A 33 9.67 4.08 9.26
C ILE A 33 9.58 2.71 8.55
N GLY A 34 8.57 2.51 7.71
CA GLY A 34 8.33 1.24 7.02
C GLY A 34 7.48 0.26 7.82
N MET A 35 7.31 -0.93 7.28
CA MET A 35 6.65 -2.05 7.95
C MET A 35 7.69 -2.97 8.59
N PRO A 36 7.37 -3.63 9.72
CA PRO A 36 8.20 -4.70 10.26
C PRO A 36 8.45 -5.81 9.22
N GLU A 37 9.63 -6.43 9.22
CA GLU A 37 9.94 -7.54 8.29
C GLU A 37 8.96 -8.71 8.41
N ALA A 38 8.46 -8.98 9.62
CA ALA A 38 7.49 -10.03 9.90
C ALA A 38 6.03 -9.62 9.60
N PHE A 39 5.79 -8.45 9.00
CA PHE A 39 4.44 -8.03 8.67
C PHE A 39 3.88 -8.86 7.52
N ASP A 40 2.81 -9.60 7.83
CA ASP A 40 2.06 -10.36 6.85
C ASP A 40 0.74 -9.63 6.52
N LEU A 41 0.60 -9.22 5.25
CA LEU A 41 -0.58 -8.54 4.76
C LEU A 41 -1.83 -9.45 4.81
N GLU A 42 -1.67 -10.75 4.59
CA GLU A 42 -2.78 -11.71 4.56
C GLU A 42 -3.31 -11.97 5.98
N GLN A 43 -2.44 -11.91 6.98
CA GLN A 43 -2.81 -12.08 8.39
C GLN A 43 -3.23 -10.77 9.08
N SER A 44 -3.32 -9.65 8.35
CA SER A 44 -3.64 -8.37 8.97
C SER A 44 -5.03 -8.35 9.62
N GLU A 45 -5.07 -8.01 10.91
CA GLU A 45 -6.32 -7.80 11.67
C GLU A 45 -6.92 -6.40 11.48
N SER A 46 -6.21 -5.51 10.78
CA SER A 46 -6.69 -4.15 10.53
C SER A 46 -7.93 -4.16 9.64
N LEU A 47 -9.06 -3.64 10.15
CA LEU A 47 -10.28 -3.45 9.38
C LEU A 47 -10.02 -2.68 8.08
N GLY A 48 -9.16 -1.65 8.11
CA GLY A 48 -8.83 -0.85 6.94
C GLY A 48 -8.16 -1.68 5.84
N LEU A 49 -7.17 -2.52 6.19
CA LEU A 49 -6.48 -3.37 5.21
C LEU A 49 -7.38 -4.50 4.70
N ARG A 50 -8.26 -5.03 5.55
CA ARG A 50 -9.30 -5.99 5.12
C ARG A 50 -10.26 -5.37 4.11
N LEU A 51 -10.72 -4.14 4.34
CA LEU A 51 -11.60 -3.43 3.41
C LEU A 51 -10.93 -3.20 2.05
N VAL A 52 -9.66 -2.76 2.04
CA VAL A 52 -8.91 -2.61 0.78
C VAL A 52 -8.81 -3.95 0.07
N GLY A 53 -8.49 -5.05 0.77
CA GLY A 53 -8.47 -6.39 0.20
C GLY A 53 -9.81 -6.82 -0.41
N ILE A 54 -10.94 -6.53 0.26
CA ILE A 54 -12.30 -6.82 -0.23
C ILE A 54 -12.60 -6.00 -1.50
N LEU A 55 -12.35 -4.69 -1.48
CA LEU A 55 -12.63 -3.80 -2.60
C LEU A 55 -11.79 -4.15 -3.83
N SER A 56 -10.51 -4.46 -3.64
CA SER A 56 -9.63 -4.93 -4.72
C SER A 56 -10.17 -6.21 -5.36
N LYS A 57 -10.66 -7.18 -4.55
CA LYS A 57 -11.28 -8.40 -5.08
C LYS A 57 -12.56 -8.13 -5.87
N GLN A 58 -13.40 -7.17 -5.44
CA GLN A 58 -14.60 -6.77 -6.19
C GLN A 58 -14.27 -6.19 -7.57
N LEU A 59 -13.13 -5.53 -7.69
CA LEU A 59 -12.59 -5.05 -8.97
C LEU A 59 -11.87 -6.14 -9.79
N LYS A 60 -11.93 -7.41 -9.35
CA LYS A 60 -11.13 -8.53 -9.90
C LYS A 60 -9.63 -8.20 -9.94
N GLY A 61 -9.18 -7.40 -8.98
CA GLY A 61 -7.81 -6.93 -8.87
C GLY A 61 -7.02 -7.61 -7.76
N THR A 62 -5.74 -7.25 -7.68
CA THR A 62 -4.81 -7.70 -6.65
C THR A 62 -4.45 -6.55 -5.71
N PHE A 63 -4.24 -6.87 -4.44
CA PHE A 63 -3.74 -5.94 -3.42
C PHE A 63 -2.44 -6.51 -2.85
N SER A 64 -1.38 -5.72 -2.83
CA SER A 64 -0.05 -6.20 -2.43
C SER A 64 0.75 -5.13 -1.70
N LEU A 65 1.59 -5.58 -0.77
CA LEU A 65 2.67 -4.78 -0.19
C LEU A 65 3.89 -4.94 -1.09
N LEU A 66 4.42 -3.83 -1.62
CA LEU A 66 5.62 -3.86 -2.46
C LEU A 66 6.87 -3.99 -1.59
N PRO A 67 7.93 -4.67 -2.06
CA PRO A 67 9.20 -4.74 -1.37
C PRO A 67 9.77 -3.34 -1.11
N VAL A 68 10.34 -3.16 0.09
CA VAL A 68 11.11 -1.96 0.41
C VAL A 68 12.41 -2.05 -0.41
N GLY A 69 12.53 -1.21 -1.45
CA GLY A 69 13.77 -1.06 -2.21
C GLY A 69 14.80 -0.28 -1.39
N GLN A 70 15.64 0.52 -2.06
CA GLN A 70 16.53 1.47 -1.36
C GLN A 70 15.76 2.62 -0.69
N GLU A 71 14.49 2.82 -1.03
CA GLU A 71 13.65 3.88 -0.46
C GLU A 71 13.02 3.45 0.86
N LYS A 72 13.15 4.30 1.89
CA LYS A 72 12.44 4.15 3.18
C LYS A 72 10.93 4.25 3.00
N GLY A 73 10.19 3.60 3.91
CA GLY A 73 8.76 3.72 4.05
C GLY A 73 7.98 2.50 3.55
N THR A 74 6.68 2.68 3.33
CA THR A 74 5.77 1.60 2.98
C THR A 74 5.11 1.90 1.65
N LYS A 75 4.96 0.90 0.76
CA LYS A 75 4.21 1.04 -0.49
C LYS A 75 3.23 -0.09 -0.68
N PHE A 76 1.95 0.26 -0.78
CA PHE A 76 0.89 -0.64 -1.18
C PHE A 76 0.52 -0.43 -2.64
N GLN A 77 0.15 -1.50 -3.33
CA GLN A 77 -0.30 -1.48 -4.72
C GLN A 77 -1.64 -2.20 -4.85
N VAL A 78 -2.56 -1.60 -5.60
CA VAL A 78 -3.76 -2.26 -6.12
C VAL A 78 -3.68 -2.26 -7.65
N ARG A 79 -3.79 -3.44 -8.27
CA ARG A 79 -3.88 -3.59 -9.73
C ARG A 79 -5.25 -4.13 -10.10
N PHE A 80 -5.94 -3.51 -11.05
CA PHE A 80 -7.25 -3.96 -11.51
C PHE A 80 -7.47 -3.61 -12.98
N LYS A 81 -8.31 -4.40 -13.66
CA LYS A 81 -8.71 -4.10 -15.04
C LYS A 81 -9.76 -2.99 -15.06
N THR A 82 -9.70 -2.16 -16.10
CA THR A 82 -10.71 -1.14 -16.37
C THR A 82 -11.84 -1.73 -17.19
#